data_AF-A0ABD2CIG8-F1
#
_entry.id   AF-A0ABD2CIG8-F1
#
_cell.length_a   1.000
_cell.length_b   1.000
_cell.length_c   1.000
_cell.angle_alpha   90.00
_cell.angle_beta   90.00
_cell.angle_gamma   90.00
#
_symmetry.space_group_name_H-M   'P 1'
#
loop_
_entity.id
_entity.type
_entity.pdbx_description
1 polymer ?
#
loop_
_entity_poly.entity_id
_entity_poly.type
_entity_poly.pdbx_seq_one_letter_code
_entity_poly.pdbx_strand_id
1 'polypeptide(L)'
;MFTGTLKIEICEAVGLRVTDTQREFSHEESILNCYVQIDINENHLDRSSTKYNTLDPIWNEIYTHDVQDAVTLKLIIFHEVDLPYNYFVANCSIPFDELVRGAIDKTADLWIDLEPQGKLRVKINLKWSDSDNFRGMACKESVGRSNQEDISSRRESTNMQGFNHQRDSMSHRIHQVHGHKFVAAFLKQPSFCSHCHKFIWFVYV
;
A
#
# COMPACT_ATOMS: atom_id res chain seq x y z
N MET A 1 6.05 -6.24 0.39
CA MET A 1 7.21 -5.32 0.45
C MET A 1 7.81 -5.21 -0.94
N PHE A 2 8.15 -4.01 -1.38
CA PHE A 2 8.65 -3.71 -2.72
C PHE A 2 10.00 -3.01 -2.66
N THR A 3 10.95 -3.48 -3.47
CA THR A 3 12.26 -2.84 -3.64
C THR A 3 12.53 -2.69 -5.13
N GLY A 4 12.82 -1.47 -5.56
CA GLY A 4 12.98 -1.14 -6.97
C GLY A 4 12.66 0.33 -7.27
N THR A 5 12.31 0.61 -8.51
CA THR A 5 11.99 1.96 -8.97
C THR A 5 10.47 2.16 -9.00
N LEU A 6 9.99 3.18 -8.27
CA LEU A 6 8.65 3.73 -8.36
C LEU A 6 8.65 4.90 -9.34
N LYS A 7 7.83 4.81 -10.39
CA LYS A 7 7.46 5.95 -11.22
C LYS A 7 5.98 6.24 -11.02
N ILE A 8 5.66 7.45 -10.59
CA ILE A 8 4.29 7.90 -10.35
C ILE A 8 4.02 9.20 -11.11
N GLU A 9 2.89 9.24 -11.80
CA GLU A 9 2.32 10.44 -12.40
C GLU A 9 1.11 10.87 -11.57
N ILE A 10 1.16 12.07 -11.01
CA ILE A 10 0.03 12.71 -10.33
C ILE A 10 -0.73 13.51 -11.40
N CYS A 11 -1.89 13.02 -11.82
CA CYS A 11 -2.64 13.63 -12.92
C CYS A 11 -3.52 14.77 -12.43
N GLU A 12 -4.62 14.45 -11.75
CA GLU A 12 -5.66 15.40 -11.35
C GLU A 12 -6.40 14.88 -10.11
N ALA A 13 -6.97 15.79 -9.34
CA ALA A 13 -7.95 15.45 -8.31
C ALA A 13 -9.29 16.11 -8.61
N VAL A 14 -10.37 15.47 -8.17
CA VAL A 14 -11.73 16.00 -8.32
C VAL A 14 -12.51 15.89 -7.03
N GLY A 15 -13.42 16.84 -6.81
CA GLY A 15 -14.35 16.83 -5.68
C GLY A 15 -13.65 17.02 -4.33
N LEU A 16 -12.55 17.78 -4.29
CA LEU A 16 -11.93 18.16 -3.03
C LEU A 16 -12.84 19.10 -2.24
N ARG A 17 -12.71 19.06 -0.92
CA ARG A 17 -13.50 19.88 -0.02
C ARG A 17 -12.62 20.40 1.11
N VAL A 18 -12.88 21.64 1.47
CA VAL A 18 -12.33 22.32 2.65
C VAL A 18 -12.77 21.57 3.91
N THR A 19 -11.81 21.13 4.71
CA THR A 19 -12.04 20.38 5.95
C THR A 19 -12.90 21.21 6.90
N ASP A 20 -13.81 20.59 7.65
CA ASP A 20 -14.80 21.31 8.47
C ASP A 20 -14.16 22.24 9.53
N THR A 21 -12.94 21.95 10.00
CA THR A 21 -12.15 22.83 10.88
C THR A 21 -11.80 24.18 10.24
N GLN A 22 -11.72 24.24 8.91
CA GLN A 22 -11.48 25.47 8.15
C GLN A 22 -12.78 26.23 7.82
N ARG A 23 -13.94 25.56 7.92
CA ARG A 23 -15.26 26.16 7.66
C ARG A 23 -15.77 27.03 8.80
N GLU A 24 -15.30 26.82 10.03
CA GLU A 24 -15.67 27.68 11.17
C GLU A 24 -15.27 29.15 10.96
N PHE A 25 -14.35 29.43 10.03
CA PHE A 25 -13.85 30.77 9.71
C PHE A 25 -14.22 31.28 8.31
N SER A 26 -14.89 30.49 7.44
CA SER A 26 -15.13 30.88 6.05
C SER A 26 -16.56 30.55 5.58
N HIS A 27 -17.31 31.58 5.19
CA HIS A 27 -18.71 31.50 4.72
C HIS A 27 -18.86 31.41 3.19
N GLU A 28 -17.76 31.33 2.44
CA GLU A 28 -17.78 31.29 0.97
C GLU A 28 -17.21 29.96 0.47
N GLU A 29 -17.67 29.52 -0.71
CA GLU A 29 -17.20 28.34 -1.43
C GLU A 29 -15.67 28.37 -1.52
N SER A 30 -15.03 27.72 -0.55
CA SER A 30 -13.66 28.06 -0.22
C SER A 30 -12.73 27.37 -1.21
N ILE A 31 -12.26 28.17 -2.16
CA ILE A 31 -11.24 27.78 -3.12
C ILE A 31 -9.96 27.35 -2.39
N LEU A 32 -9.30 26.31 -2.89
CA LEU A 32 -8.11 25.75 -2.28
C LEU A 32 -6.86 26.04 -3.13
N ASN A 33 -5.72 26.17 -2.45
CA ASN A 33 -4.40 26.12 -3.06
C ASN A 33 -3.80 24.74 -2.80
N CYS A 34 -4.01 23.80 -3.71
CA CYS A 34 -3.72 22.39 -3.48
C CYS A 34 -2.33 21.98 -3.97
N TYR A 35 -1.61 21.20 -3.15
CA TYR A 35 -0.47 20.41 -3.59
C TYR A 35 -0.58 18.99 -3.02
N VAL A 36 0.10 18.05 -3.68
CA VAL A 36 0.21 16.65 -3.24
C VAL A 36 1.59 16.43 -2.64
N GLN A 37 1.61 15.87 -1.44
CA GLN A 37 2.79 15.31 -0.80
C GLN A 37 2.82 13.79 -1.03
N ILE A 38 3.97 13.30 -1.46
CA ILE A 38 4.23 11.89 -1.78
C ILE A 38 5.15 11.33 -0.69
N ASP A 39 4.62 10.39 0.09
CA ASP A 39 5.36 9.74 1.16
C ASP A 39 5.38 8.23 0.93
N ILE A 40 6.49 7.56 1.30
CA ILE A 40 6.57 6.10 1.36
C ILE A 40 6.86 5.70 2.79
N ASN A 41 6.05 4.78 3.31
CA ASN A 41 6.07 4.39 4.71
C ASN A 41 5.85 5.62 5.60
N GLU A 42 6.88 6.09 6.29
CA GLU A 42 6.89 7.31 7.12
C GLU A 42 7.83 8.39 6.57
N ASN A 43 8.43 8.17 5.40
CA ASN A 43 9.43 9.06 4.82
C ASN A 43 8.83 9.89 3.70
N HIS A 44 9.08 11.20 3.76
CA HIS A 44 8.75 12.13 2.68
C HIS A 44 9.66 11.90 1.47
N LEU A 45 9.06 11.77 0.28
CA LEU A 45 9.80 11.66 -0.97
C LEU A 45 9.81 12.96 -1.77
N ASP A 46 8.62 13.48 -2.08
CA ASP A 46 8.49 14.62 -2.98
C ASP A 46 7.16 15.35 -2.78
N ARG A 47 7.07 16.54 -3.37
CA ARG A 47 5.91 17.41 -3.33
C ARG A 47 5.63 17.98 -4.72
N SER A 48 4.35 18.03 -5.09
CA SER A 48 3.91 18.66 -6.34
C SER A 48 3.91 20.18 -6.31
N SER A 49 3.84 20.79 -7.49
CA SER A 49 3.52 22.21 -7.59
C SER A 49 2.14 22.51 -6.98
N THR A 50 2.01 23.71 -6.45
CA THR A 50 0.73 24.19 -5.91
C THR A 50 -0.16 24.70 -7.03
N LYS A 51 -1.40 24.23 -7.05
CA LYS A 51 -2.47 24.73 -7.93
C LYS A 51 -3.38 25.62 -7.11
N TYR A 52 -3.45 26.88 -7.50
CA TYR A 52 -4.16 27.91 -6.75
C TYR A 52 -5.63 27.97 -7.14
N ASN A 53 -6.46 28.38 -6.17
CA ASN A 53 -7.86 28.73 -6.37
C ASN A 53 -8.72 27.68 -7.09
N THR A 54 -8.59 26.40 -6.74
CA THR A 54 -9.35 25.31 -7.39
C THR A 54 -9.71 24.19 -6.41
N LEU A 55 -10.85 23.54 -6.66
CA LEU A 55 -11.27 22.30 -5.98
C LEU A 55 -10.97 21.05 -6.82
N ASP A 56 -10.64 21.24 -8.09
CA ASP A 56 -10.32 20.19 -9.05
C ASP A 56 -8.94 20.46 -9.69
N PRO A 57 -7.85 20.36 -8.90
CA PRO A 57 -6.50 20.66 -9.37
C PRO A 57 -6.00 19.64 -10.40
N ILE A 58 -5.29 20.12 -11.43
CA ILE A 58 -4.64 19.32 -12.46
C ILE A 58 -3.13 19.58 -12.39
N TRP A 59 -2.34 18.53 -12.07
CA TRP A 59 -0.88 18.60 -11.94
C TRP A 59 -0.18 18.08 -13.20
N ASN A 60 -0.49 16.85 -13.62
CA ASN A 60 0.23 16.12 -14.68
C ASN A 60 1.75 16.10 -14.45
N GLU A 61 2.15 15.87 -13.20
CA GLU A 61 3.56 15.86 -12.77
C GLU A 61 4.04 14.42 -12.58
N ILE A 62 5.28 14.13 -12.96
CA ILE A 62 5.87 12.78 -12.94
C ILE A 62 7.07 12.76 -12.01
N TYR A 63 7.08 11.79 -11.11
CA TYR A 63 8.16 11.55 -10.15
C TYR A 63 8.71 10.14 -10.35
N THR A 64 10.02 9.98 -10.14
CA THR A 64 10.69 8.69 -10.24
C THR A 64 11.70 8.57 -9.11
N HIS A 65 11.53 7.57 -8.26
CA HIS A 65 12.38 7.34 -7.10
C HIS A 65 12.73 5.85 -6.98
N ASP A 66 13.96 5.58 -6.57
CA ASP A 66 14.37 4.25 -6.14
C ASP A 66 14.01 4.08 -4.66
N VAL A 67 13.32 2.98 -4.35
CA VAL A 67 12.70 2.72 -3.06
C VAL A 67 13.14 1.36 -2.55
N GLN A 68 13.36 1.26 -1.24
CA GLN A 68 13.77 0.03 -0.57
C GLN A 68 12.77 -0.32 0.52
N ASP A 69 12.40 -1.59 0.61
CA ASP A 69 11.48 -2.13 1.60
C ASP A 69 10.18 -1.31 1.73
N ALA A 70 9.66 -0.87 0.58
CA ALA A 70 8.45 -0.07 0.50
C ALA A 70 7.22 -0.94 0.84
N VAL A 71 6.42 -0.47 1.80
CA VAL A 71 5.22 -1.17 2.27
C VAL A 71 3.96 -0.41 1.84
N THR A 72 3.93 0.91 2.07
CA THR A 72 2.76 1.75 1.81
C THR A 72 3.17 3.02 1.09
N LEU A 73 2.50 3.34 -0.01
CA LEU A 73 2.54 4.64 -0.66
C LEU A 73 1.42 5.51 -0.07
N LYS A 74 1.75 6.69 0.42
CA LYS A 74 0.80 7.64 0.98
C LYS A 74 0.83 8.93 0.17
N LEU A 75 -0.35 9.36 -0.29
CA LEU A 75 -0.52 10.62 -1.02
C LEU A 75 -1.40 11.51 -0.16
N ILE A 76 -0.92 12.71 0.15
CA ILE A 76 -1.61 13.64 1.04
C ILE A 76 -1.79 14.96 0.30
N ILE A 77 -3.01 15.47 0.28
CA ILE A 77 -3.34 16.76 -0.29
C ILE A 77 -3.40 17.80 0.82
N PHE A 78 -2.68 18.89 0.62
CA PHE A 78 -2.64 20.01 1.53
C PHE A 78 -3.10 21.29 0.84
N HIS A 79 -3.66 22.19 1.64
CA HIS A 79 -3.93 23.57 1.27
C HIS A 79 -2.76 24.45 1.72
N GLU A 80 -2.05 25.03 0.76
CA GLU A 80 -0.99 26.01 1.01
C GLU A 80 -1.57 27.39 1.30
N VAL A 81 -1.12 27.96 2.41
CA VAL A 81 -1.46 29.31 2.88
C VAL A 81 -0.15 30.03 3.17
N ASP A 82 -0.12 31.36 3.06
CA ASP A 82 1.06 32.20 3.36
C ASP A 82 1.37 32.28 4.88
N LEU A 83 1.25 31.14 5.58
CA LEU A 83 1.42 30.94 7.01
C LEU A 83 2.29 29.69 7.25
N PRO A 84 2.92 29.53 8.42
CA PRO A 84 3.87 28.43 8.66
C PRO A 84 3.25 27.02 8.68
N TYR A 85 1.93 26.89 8.59
CA TYR A 85 1.22 25.63 8.64
C TYR A 85 0.32 25.47 7.42
N ASN A 86 0.51 24.37 6.70
CA ASN A 86 -0.39 23.96 5.63
C ASN A 86 -1.54 23.13 6.22
N TYR A 87 -2.73 23.31 5.68
CA TYR A 87 -3.91 22.60 6.18
C TYR A 87 -4.11 21.29 5.45
N PHE A 88 -4.35 20.23 6.20
CA PHE A 88 -4.72 18.94 5.62
C PHE A 88 -6.09 19.03 4.93
N VAL A 89 -6.16 18.54 3.69
CA VAL A 89 -7.40 18.46 2.91
C VAL A 89 -7.88 17.01 2.86
N ALA A 90 -7.07 16.11 2.31
CA ALA A 90 -7.43 14.71 2.14
C ALA A 90 -6.19 13.83 1.95
N ASN A 91 -6.33 12.51 2.08
CA ASN A 91 -5.26 11.57 1.73
C ASN A 91 -5.78 10.26 1.15
N CYS A 92 -4.86 9.47 0.60
CA CYS A 92 -5.05 8.06 0.36
C CYS A 92 -3.78 7.28 0.73
N SER A 93 -3.93 6.00 1.04
CA SER A 93 -2.81 5.10 1.37
C SER A 93 -2.99 3.80 0.61
N ILE A 94 -1.99 3.44 -0.20
CA ILE A 94 -2.03 2.30 -1.09
C ILE A 94 -0.90 1.34 -0.70
N PRO A 95 -1.20 0.11 -0.28
CA PRO A 95 -0.17 -0.90 -0.04
C PRO A 95 0.55 -1.27 -1.34
N PHE A 96 1.87 -1.38 -1.31
CA PHE A 96 2.66 -1.80 -2.47
C PHE A 96 2.28 -3.20 -2.95
N ASP A 97 1.83 -4.08 -2.05
CA ASP A 97 1.35 -5.42 -2.44
C ASP A 97 0.13 -5.35 -3.36
N GLU A 98 -0.71 -4.31 -3.25
CA GLU A 98 -1.82 -4.05 -4.18
C GLU A 98 -1.31 -3.50 -5.51
N LEU A 99 -0.39 -2.52 -5.45
CA LEU A 99 0.23 -1.94 -6.64
C LEU A 99 0.99 -2.98 -7.47
N VAL A 100 1.72 -3.90 -6.83
CA VAL A 100 2.46 -4.97 -7.51
C VAL A 100 1.52 -5.97 -8.18
N ARG A 101 0.39 -6.32 -7.54
CA ARG A 101 -0.62 -7.18 -8.17
C ARG A 101 -1.27 -6.52 -9.37
N GLY A 102 -1.54 -5.21 -9.29
CA GLY A 102 -2.10 -4.43 -10.41
C GLY A 102 -1.10 -4.10 -11.52
N ALA A 103 0.20 -3.98 -11.20
CA ALA A 103 1.26 -3.60 -12.15
C ALA A 103 1.62 -4.70 -13.17
N ILE A 104 1.03 -5.90 -13.06
CA ILE A 104 1.18 -6.96 -14.06
C ILE A 104 0.68 -6.47 -15.44
N ASP A 105 -0.33 -5.61 -15.45
CA ASP A 105 -0.80 -4.93 -16.64
C ASP A 105 -0.16 -3.52 -16.69
N LYS A 106 0.86 -3.40 -17.54
CA LYS A 106 1.70 -2.19 -17.74
C LYS A 106 0.93 -0.87 -17.51
N THR A 107 1.46 -0.04 -16.59
CA THR A 107 0.96 1.29 -16.18
C THR A 107 -0.49 1.28 -15.69
N ALA A 108 -0.65 1.21 -14.37
CA ALA A 108 -1.96 1.32 -13.75
C ALA A 108 -2.39 2.79 -13.72
N ASP A 109 -3.29 3.20 -14.63
CA ASP A 109 -4.01 4.49 -14.60
C ASP A 109 -5.28 4.29 -13.74
N LEU A 110 -5.29 4.89 -12.55
CA LEU A 110 -6.25 4.56 -11.49
C LEU A 110 -6.85 5.83 -10.90
N TRP A 111 -8.16 5.78 -10.67
CA TRP A 111 -8.84 6.72 -9.78
C TRP A 111 -8.91 6.12 -8.38
N ILE A 112 -8.44 6.88 -7.39
CA ILE A 112 -8.35 6.46 -5.99
C ILE A 112 -9.20 7.40 -5.16
N ASP A 113 -10.10 6.84 -4.37
CA ASP A 113 -10.91 7.62 -3.44
C ASP A 113 -10.03 8.18 -2.32
N LEU A 114 -10.21 9.46 -2.03
CA LEU A 114 -9.53 10.17 -0.95
C LEU A 114 -10.41 10.20 0.30
N GLU A 115 -9.77 10.10 1.46
CA GLU A 115 -10.40 10.31 2.76
C GLU A 115 -10.10 11.74 3.25
N PRO A 116 -11.10 12.53 3.69
CA PRO A 116 -12.52 12.18 3.86
C PRO A 116 -13.37 12.30 2.58
N GLN A 117 -12.91 13.06 1.58
CA GLN A 117 -13.65 13.31 0.34
C GLN A 117 -12.71 13.60 -0.83
N GLY A 118 -13.16 13.23 -2.03
CA GLY A 118 -12.52 13.52 -3.31
C GLY A 118 -12.00 12.26 -3.98
N LYS A 119 -11.47 12.40 -5.18
CA LYS A 119 -10.78 11.34 -5.90
C LYS A 119 -9.50 11.89 -6.50
N LEU A 120 -8.45 11.08 -6.51
CA LEU A 120 -7.16 11.39 -7.13
C LEU A 120 -6.89 10.40 -8.25
N ARG A 121 -6.56 10.91 -9.44
CA ARG A 121 -6.09 10.10 -10.56
C ARG A 121 -4.57 10.05 -10.58
N VAL A 122 -4.04 8.83 -10.60
CA VAL A 122 -2.59 8.60 -10.68
C VAL A 122 -2.25 7.53 -11.70
N LYS A 123 -1.07 7.63 -12.32
CA LYS A 123 -0.49 6.54 -13.11
C LYS A 123 0.75 6.00 -12.43
N ILE A 124 0.74 4.71 -12.09
CA ILE A 124 1.83 4.09 -11.34
C ILE A 124 2.51 3.03 -12.21
N ASN A 125 3.84 3.07 -12.23
CA ASN A 125 4.70 2.09 -12.87
C ASN A 125 5.78 1.65 -11.86
N LEU A 126 5.82 0.35 -11.59
CA LEU A 126 6.80 -0.26 -10.70
C LEU A 126 7.77 -1.12 -11.49
N LYS A 127 9.07 -0.96 -11.22
CA LYS A 127 10.11 -1.85 -11.72
C LYS A 127 10.86 -2.43 -10.54
N TRP A 128 10.87 -3.75 -10.38
CA TRP A 128 11.69 -4.41 -9.37
C TRP A 128 13.18 -4.20 -9.65
N SER A 129 13.99 -3.94 -8.62
CA SER A 129 15.44 -4.07 -8.77
C SER A 129 15.80 -5.54 -8.67
N ASP A 130 16.43 -6.11 -9.71
CA ASP A 130 16.92 -7.48 -9.68
C ASP A 130 18.04 -7.62 -8.64
N SER A 131 17.66 -7.96 -7.40
CA SER A 131 18.57 -8.43 -6.37
C SER A 131 18.10 -9.72 -5.68
N ASP A 132 17.13 -10.42 -6.26
CA ASP A 132 16.75 -11.78 -5.84
C ASP A 132 16.54 -12.71 -7.04
N ASN A 133 17.65 -13.25 -7.53
CA ASN A 133 17.72 -14.41 -8.43
C ASN A 133 17.27 -15.69 -7.71
N PHE A 134 16.00 -15.80 -7.28
CA PHE A 134 15.44 -17.05 -6.75
C PHE A 134 13.94 -17.24 -7.03
N ARG A 135 13.47 -16.93 -8.24
CA ARG A 135 12.20 -17.48 -8.76
C ARG A 135 12.34 -17.93 -10.21
N GLY A 136 13.01 -19.08 -10.36
CA GLY A 136 13.14 -19.80 -11.62
C GLY A 136 13.01 -21.31 -11.43
N MET A 137 12.10 -21.78 -10.58
CA MET A 137 11.66 -23.18 -10.60
C MET A 137 10.67 -23.35 -11.77
N ALA A 138 11.20 -23.28 -12.99
CA ALA A 138 10.52 -23.76 -14.17
C ALA A 138 11.02 -25.18 -14.42
N CYS A 139 10.16 -26.12 -14.05
CA CYS A 139 10.18 -27.52 -14.46
C CYS A 139 10.59 -27.66 -15.94
N LYS A 140 11.81 -28.16 -16.19
CA LYS A 140 12.12 -28.80 -17.46
C LYS A 140 11.56 -30.21 -17.38
N GLU A 141 10.45 -30.45 -18.05
CA GLU A 141 10.07 -31.79 -18.51
C GLU A 141 11.20 -32.31 -19.41
N SER A 142 11.95 -33.28 -18.89
CA SER A 142 12.96 -34.00 -19.64
C SER A 142 12.30 -35.11 -20.45
N VAL A 143 12.42 -34.95 -21.77
CA VAL A 143 12.25 -35.99 -22.79
C VAL A 143 13.15 -37.18 -22.45
N GLY A 144 12.58 -38.39 -22.49
CA GLY A 144 13.23 -39.64 -22.10
C GLY A 144 14.25 -40.22 -23.10
N ARG A 145 14.91 -41.29 -22.61
CA ARG A 145 16.00 -42.16 -23.16
C ARG A 145 17.39 -41.75 -22.62
N SER A 146 18.24 -42.62 -22.05
CA SER A 146 18.45 -44.08 -22.18
C SER A 146 19.36 -44.66 -21.05
N ASN A 147 19.02 -45.88 -20.59
CA ASN A 147 19.78 -47.07 -20.12
C ASN A 147 21.15 -47.07 -19.39
N GLN A 148 21.23 -48.04 -18.46
CA GLN A 148 22.37 -48.79 -17.85
C GLN A 148 23.18 -48.10 -16.72
N GLU A 149 23.00 -48.51 -15.45
CA GLU A 149 23.55 -49.68 -14.72
C GLU A 149 24.97 -49.45 -14.19
N ASP A 150 25.13 -49.25 -12.87
CA ASP A 150 26.20 -49.88 -12.08
C ASP A 150 26.04 -49.73 -10.55
N ILE A 151 26.66 -50.66 -9.81
CA ILE A 151 26.28 -51.18 -8.49
C ILE A 151 27.30 -50.82 -7.37
N SER A 152 26.77 -50.60 -6.15
CA SER A 152 27.33 -50.87 -4.78
C SER A 152 28.31 -49.91 -4.07
N SER A 153 27.86 -49.37 -2.91
CA SER A 153 28.42 -49.58 -1.53
C SER A 153 27.70 -48.63 -0.54
N ARG A 154 26.71 -49.08 0.25
CA ARG A 154 26.75 -49.68 1.61
C ARG A 154 27.03 -48.71 2.78
N ARG A 155 26.10 -48.76 3.76
CA ARG A 155 26.02 -48.17 5.13
C ARG A 155 25.28 -46.81 5.17
N GLU A 156 24.33 -46.54 6.05
CA GLU A 156 23.73 -47.26 7.18
C GLU A 156 22.40 -46.58 7.51
N SER A 157 21.40 -47.38 7.85
CA SER A 157 20.07 -46.94 8.26
C SER A 157 20.07 -46.51 9.73
N THR A 158 19.68 -45.28 10.00
CA THR A 158 18.98 -44.92 11.24
C THR A 158 17.71 -44.14 10.89
N ASN A 159 16.64 -44.65 11.48
CA ASN A 159 15.27 -44.19 11.41
C ASN A 159 15.08 -42.92 12.27
N MET A 160 13.92 -42.29 12.12
CA MET A 160 13.25 -41.34 13.03
C MET A 160 13.29 -39.84 12.67
N GLN A 161 12.26 -39.44 11.91
CA GLN A 161 11.23 -38.46 12.29
C GLN A 161 11.66 -37.11 12.91
N GLY A 162 11.16 -36.04 12.28
CA GLY A 162 11.02 -34.70 12.87
C GLY A 162 11.79 -33.66 12.05
N PHE A 163 11.28 -32.49 11.69
CA PHE A 163 10.04 -31.82 12.03
C PHE A 163 9.68 -30.91 10.85
N ASN A 164 8.46 -31.05 10.34
CA ASN A 164 7.80 -29.96 9.65
C ASN A 164 7.65 -28.81 10.65
N HIS A 165 8.41 -27.73 10.45
CA HIS A 165 8.03 -26.42 10.96
C HIS A 165 8.23 -25.41 9.83
N GLN A 166 7.39 -25.52 8.80
CA GLN A 166 6.85 -24.32 8.18
C GLN A 166 6.21 -23.53 9.30
N ARG A 167 6.90 -22.50 9.79
CA ARG A 167 6.24 -21.41 10.49
C ARG A 167 5.59 -20.58 9.40
N ASP A 168 4.37 -20.98 9.05
CA ASP A 168 3.44 -20.09 8.38
C ASP A 168 3.35 -18.82 9.21
N SER A 169 3.86 -17.73 8.63
CA SER A 169 3.58 -16.39 9.11
C SER A 169 2.08 -16.19 8.91
N MET A 170 1.31 -16.42 9.96
CA MET A 170 -0.13 -16.19 10.01
C MET A 170 -0.37 -14.73 9.62
N SER A 171 -0.77 -14.50 8.37
CA SER A 171 -1.23 -13.19 7.93
C SER A 171 -2.41 -12.78 8.82
N HIS A 172 -2.17 -11.78 9.66
CA HIS A 172 -3.16 -11.23 10.57
C HIS A 172 -4.29 -10.61 9.76
N ARG A 173 -5.46 -11.27 9.75
CA ARG A 173 -6.67 -10.74 9.11
C ARG A 173 -7.10 -9.49 9.88
N ILE A 174 -7.11 -8.35 9.19
CA ILE A 174 -7.57 -7.07 9.75
C ILE A 174 -9.05 -6.94 9.43
N HIS A 175 -9.87 -6.81 10.47
CA HIS A 175 -11.32 -6.70 10.36
C HIS A 175 -11.74 -5.26 10.66
N GLN A 176 -12.57 -4.68 9.80
CA GLN A 176 -13.18 -3.39 10.06
C GLN A 176 -14.48 -3.60 10.82
N VAL A 177 -14.56 -3.08 12.04
CA VAL A 177 -15.75 -3.14 12.88
C VAL A 177 -16.10 -1.71 13.29
N HIS A 178 -17.29 -1.24 12.92
CA HIS A 178 -17.76 0.13 13.20
C HIS A 178 -16.82 1.26 12.74
N GLY A 179 -16.15 1.07 11.60
CA GLY A 179 -15.21 2.07 11.04
C GLY A 179 -13.77 1.96 11.57
N HIS A 180 -13.50 1.01 12.47
CA HIS A 180 -12.19 0.85 13.12
C HIS A 180 -11.54 -0.46 12.65
N LYS A 181 -10.24 -0.43 12.34
CA LYS A 181 -9.48 -1.59 11.85
C LYS A 181 -8.85 -2.34 13.04
N PHE A 182 -9.26 -3.58 13.27
CA PHE A 182 -8.75 -4.44 14.34
C PHE A 182 -8.01 -5.64 13.76
N VAL A 183 -6.91 -6.03 14.38
CA VAL A 183 -6.30 -7.35 14.16
C VAL A 183 -7.16 -8.39 14.88
N ALA A 184 -7.59 -9.44 14.17
CA ALA A 184 -8.33 -10.53 14.80
C ALA A 184 -7.44 -11.25 15.83
N ALA A 185 -7.72 -11.01 17.10
CA ALA A 185 -7.13 -11.72 18.24
C ALA A 185 -8.25 -12.38 19.06
N PHE A 186 -8.00 -13.57 19.59
CA PHE A 186 -8.96 -14.27 20.44
C PHE A 186 -8.90 -13.69 21.86
N LEU A 187 -9.89 -12.87 22.22
CA LEU A 187 -9.95 -12.20 23.52
C LEU A 187 -10.76 -13.06 24.49
N LYS A 188 -10.14 -13.46 25.61
CA LYS A 188 -10.79 -14.29 26.65
C LYS A 188 -11.85 -13.53 27.46
N GLN A 189 -11.94 -12.21 27.28
CA GLN A 189 -12.85 -11.32 27.99
C GLN A 189 -13.51 -10.34 27.00
N PRO A 190 -14.78 -9.98 27.23
CA PRO A 190 -15.47 -8.95 26.45
C PRO A 190 -14.68 -7.64 26.48
N SER A 191 -14.28 -7.17 25.30
CA SER A 191 -13.41 -6.01 25.15
C SER A 191 -14.13 -4.89 24.42
N PHE A 192 -13.85 -3.65 24.81
CA PHE A 192 -14.42 -2.46 24.20
C PHE A 192 -13.36 -1.71 23.41
N CYS A 193 -13.77 -1.06 22.32
CA CYS A 193 -12.87 -0.20 21.56
C CYS A 193 -12.40 0.98 22.42
N SER A 194 -11.10 1.23 22.49
CA SER A 194 -10.54 2.42 23.17
C SER A 194 -10.91 3.75 22.50
N HIS A 195 -11.21 3.73 21.20
CA HIS A 195 -11.51 4.94 20.43
C HIS A 195 -12.99 5.31 20.42
N CYS A 196 -13.90 4.33 20.45
CA CYS A 196 -15.35 4.60 20.40
C CYS A 196 -16.15 3.99 21.55
N HIS A 197 -15.50 3.28 22.49
CA HIS A 197 -16.13 2.58 23.62
C HIS A 197 -17.26 1.60 23.23
N LYS A 198 -17.33 1.21 21.95
CA LYS A 198 -18.29 0.23 21.45
C LYS A 198 -17.76 -1.19 21.68
N PHE A 199 -18.68 -2.10 21.92
CA PHE A 199 -18.42 -3.50 22.24
C PHE A 199 -17.80 -4.24 21.04
N ILE A 200 -16.77 -5.06 21.28
CA ILE A 200 -16.10 -5.90 20.28
C ILE A 200 -16.10 -7.34 20.80
N TRP A 201 -16.88 -8.21 20.17
CA TRP A 201 -16.91 -9.64 20.46
C TRP A 201 -17.04 -10.43 19.17
N PHE A 202 -16.09 -11.32 18.90
CA PHE A 202 -16.15 -12.25 17.76
C PHE A 202 -16.72 -13.59 18.25
N VAL A 203 -17.96 -13.92 17.89
CA VAL A 203 -18.47 -15.31 17.90
C VAL A 203 -18.39 -15.81 16.46
N TYR A 204 -17.57 -16.85 16.25
CA TYR A 204 -17.53 -17.59 14.98
C TYR A 204 -18.79 -18.44 14.83
N VAL A 205 -19.34 -18.44 13.61
CA VAL A 205 -19.31 -19.65 12.76
C VAL A 205 -18.76 -19.23 11.41
#